data_AF-A0A7K3YC71-F1
#
_entry.id   AF-A0A7K3YC71-F1
#
_cell.length_a   1.000
_cell.length_b   1.000
_cell.length_c   1.000
_cell.angle_alpha   90.00
_cell.angle_beta   90.00
_cell.angle_gamma   90.00
#
_symmetry.space_group_name_H-M   'P 1'
#
loop_
_entity.id
_entity.type
_entity.pdbx_description
1 polymer ?
#
loop_
_entity_poly.entity_id
_entity_poly.type
_entity_poly.pdbx_seq_one_letter_code
_entity_poly.pdbx_strand_id
1 'polypeptide(L)' 'RFGARVVQPLVLAPFPVRQWKEVMIGAGRVICVENNATGQLACLLRQQGFDPGQPVLKYDGRPFAVDELEARLAEVIP' A
#
# COMPACT_ATOMS: atom_id res chain seq x y z
N ARG A 1 8.99 -9.20 13.19
CA ARG A 1 8.81 -7.94 12.42
C ARG A 1 9.03 -8.25 10.95
N PHE A 2 8.11 -7.87 10.07
CA PHE A 2 7.94 -8.38 8.69
C PHE A 2 9.08 -8.12 7.68
N GLY A 3 10.21 -7.53 8.07
CA GLY A 3 11.30 -7.19 7.13
C GLY A 3 10.87 -6.26 5.98
N ALA A 4 9.74 -5.56 6.13
CA ALA A 4 9.13 -4.75 5.09
C ALA A 4 9.69 -3.33 5.07
N ARG A 5 9.66 -2.72 3.88
CA ARG A 5 9.89 -1.28 3.68
C ARG A 5 8.55 -0.60 3.48
N VAL A 6 8.33 0.51 4.17
CA VAL A 6 7.12 1.34 3.99
C VAL A 6 7.41 2.41 2.94
N VAL A 7 6.48 2.57 1.99
CA VAL A 7 6.52 3.61 0.97
C VAL A 7 5.22 4.40 1.08
N GLN A 8 5.33 5.68 1.39
CA GLN A 8 4.16 6.56 1.55
C GLN A 8 4.24 7.70 0.53
N PRO A 9 3.35 7.75 -0.47
CA PRO A 9 3.27 8.90 -1.36
C PRO A 9 2.65 10.08 -0.60
N LEU A 10 3.40 11.18 -0.45
CA LEU A 10 2.91 12.40 0.19
C LEU A 10 2.13 13.30 -0.78
N VAL A 11 2.46 13.24 -2.07
CA VAL A 11 1.81 13.98 -3.15
C VAL A 11 1.19 12.98 -4.10
N LEU A 12 -0.13 13.09 -4.33
CA LEU A 12 -0.86 12.21 -5.25
C LEU A 12 -1.08 12.87 -6.64
N ALA A 13 -1.04 14.20 -6.71
CA ALA A 13 -1.21 14.97 -7.93
C ALA A 13 -0.33 16.24 -7.92
N PRO A 14 0.62 16.38 -8.86
CA PRO A 14 1.04 15.35 -9.82
C PRO A 14 1.65 14.14 -9.10
N PHE A 15 1.32 12.92 -9.54
CA PHE A 15 1.89 11.71 -8.94
C PHE A 15 3.39 11.62 -9.23
N PRO A 16 4.25 11.31 -8.24
CA PRO A 16 5.71 11.29 -8.40
C PRO A 16 6.18 10.01 -9.12
N VAL A 17 5.84 9.86 -10.40
CA VAL A 17 6.07 8.64 -11.21
C VAL A 17 7.54 8.21 -11.21
N ARG A 18 8.48 9.15 -11.29
CA ARG A 18 9.92 8.85 -11.33
C ARG A 18 10.41 8.25 -10.01
N GLN A 19 10.12 8.92 -8.90
CA GLN A 19 10.53 8.50 -7.56
C GLN A 19 9.85 7.20 -7.17
N TRP A 20 8.57 7.03 -7.55
CA TRP A 20 7.86 5.77 -7.34
C TRP A 20 8.56 4.62 -8.05
N LYS A 21 8.90 4.77 -9.35
CA LYS A 21 9.65 3.74 -10.09
C LYS A 21 10.94 3.38 -9.40
N GLU A 22 11.75 4.37 -9.04
CA GLU A 22 13.06 4.16 -8.40
C GLU A 22 12.94 3.39 -7.08
N VAL A 23 11.96 3.72 -6.23
CA VAL A 23 11.73 3.03 -4.95
C VAL A 23 11.21 1.61 -5.11
N MET A 24 10.41 1.36 -6.16
CA MET A 24 9.81 0.06 -6.42
C MET A 24 10.76 -0.93 -7.15
N ILE A 25 11.95 -0.50 -7.59
CA ILE A 25 12.94 -1.42 -8.18
C ILE A 25 13.34 -2.48 -7.13
N GLY A 26 13.24 -3.74 -7.54
CA GLY A 26 13.54 -4.88 -6.66
C GLY A 26 12.53 -5.08 -5.54
N ALA A 27 11.39 -4.38 -5.55
CA ALA A 27 10.28 -4.72 -4.68
C ALA A 27 9.78 -6.12 -5.04
N GLY A 28 9.86 -7.05 -4.08
CA GLY A 28 9.33 -8.40 -4.23
C GLY A 28 7.81 -8.38 -4.09
N ARG A 29 7.32 -8.62 -2.87
CA ARG A 29 5.88 -8.53 -2.57
C ARG A 29 5.49 -7.09 -2.24
N VAL A 30 4.45 -6.60 -2.90
CA VAL A 30 3.86 -5.28 -2.67
C VAL A 30 2.50 -5.44 -2.00
N ILE A 31 2.25 -4.64 -0.97
CA ILE A 31 0.99 -4.62 -0.23
C ILE A 31 0.52 -3.16 -0.15
N CYS A 32 -0.70 -2.89 -0.60
CA CYS A 32 -1.31 -1.57 -0.53
C CYS A 32 -2.23 -1.49 0.69
N VAL A 33 -1.86 -0.70 1.70
CA VAL A 33 -2.64 -0.55 2.94
C VAL A 33 -3.43 0.74 2.89
N GLU A 34 -4.76 0.67 3.04
CA GLU A 34 -5.63 1.83 2.90
C GLU A 34 -6.81 1.82 3.89
N ASN A 35 -7.14 2.98 4.46
CA ASN A 35 -8.37 3.19 5.24
C ASN A 35 -9.54 3.61 4.33
N ASN A 36 -9.82 2.82 3.30
CA ASN A 36 -11.02 2.96 2.50
C ASN A 36 -11.52 1.60 1.99
N ALA A 37 -12.77 1.55 1.55
CA ALA A 37 -13.41 0.29 1.13
C ALA A 37 -13.06 -0.16 -0.29
N THR A 38 -12.59 0.76 -1.15
CA THR A 38 -12.52 0.53 -2.60
C THR A 38 -11.10 0.46 -3.17
N GLY A 39 -10.06 0.69 -2.37
CA GLY A 39 -8.66 0.71 -2.80
C GLY A 39 -8.37 1.89 -3.72
N GLN A 40 -8.62 3.11 -3.27
CA GLN A 40 -8.46 4.32 -4.10
C GLN A 40 -7.00 4.61 -4.47
N LEU A 41 -6.05 4.41 -3.55
CA LEU A 41 -4.62 4.49 -3.86
C LEU A 41 -4.24 3.37 -4.83
N ALA A 42 -4.71 2.15 -4.61
CA ALA A 42 -4.50 1.06 -5.55
C ALA A 42 -5.04 1.38 -6.96
N CYS A 43 -6.20 2.03 -7.05
CA CYS A 43 -6.77 2.52 -8.30
C CYS A 43 -5.88 3.60 -8.95
N LEU A 44 -5.42 4.59 -8.19
CA LEU A 44 -4.50 5.62 -8.67
C LEU A 44 -3.20 5.00 -9.20
N LEU A 45 -2.61 4.05 -8.47
CA LEU A 45 -1.40 3.35 -8.91
C LEU A 45 -1.61 2.64 -10.25
N ARG A 46 -2.75 1.97 -10.44
CA ARG A 46 -3.11 1.35 -11.73
C ARG A 46 -3.24 2.38 -12.85
N GLN A 47 -3.85 3.54 -12.57
CA GLN A 47 -3.95 4.63 -13.56
C GLN A 47 -2.57 5.19 -13.95
N GLN A 48 -1.59 5.15 -13.05
CA GLN A 48 -0.19 5.52 -13.32
C GLN A 48 0.62 4.38 -13.97
N GLY A 49 0.01 3.21 -14.21
CA GLY A 49 0.65 2.05 -14.83
C GLY A 49 1.45 1.16 -13.87
N PHE A 50 1.17 1.22 -12.57
CA PHE A 50 1.83 0.41 -11.54
C PHE A 50 0.91 -0.67 -10.99
N ASP A 51 1.50 -1.82 -10.62
CA ASP A 51 0.82 -2.86 -9.85
C ASP A 51 0.79 -2.47 -8.36
N PRO A 52 -0.39 -2.25 -7.74
CA PRO A 52 -0.49 -1.96 -6.32
C PRO A 52 -0.29 -3.18 -5.42
N GLY A 53 -0.19 -4.38 -5.98
CA GLY A 53 -0.07 -5.62 -5.22
C GLY A 53 -1.33 -5.96 -4.43
N GLN A 54 -1.14 -6.60 -3.26
CA GLN A 54 -2.26 -7.10 -2.46
C GLN A 54 -2.86 -6.01 -1.56
N PRO A 55 -4.17 -5.74 -1.64
CA PRO A 55 -4.78 -4.72 -0.80
C PRO A 55 -5.05 -5.22 0.63
N VAL A 56 -4.82 -4.35 1.61
CA VAL A 56 -5.26 -4.49 3.00
C VAL A 56 -6.10 -3.27 3.33
N LEU A 57 -7.42 -3.47 3.39
CA LEU A 57 -8.41 -2.38 3.45
C LEU A 57 -9.11 -2.35 4.81
N LYS A 58 -9.45 -1.15 5.28
CA LYS A 58 -10.31 -0.90 6.44
C LYS A 58 -11.24 0.27 6.16
N TYR A 59 -12.49 0.18 6.61
CA TYR A 59 -13.53 1.18 6.32
C TYR A 59 -14.59 1.31 7.42
N ASP A 60 -14.26 0.92 8.65
CA ASP A 60 -15.17 0.98 9.82
C ASP A 60 -15.19 2.35 10.54
N GLY A 61 -14.51 3.36 9.97
CA GLY A 61 -14.38 4.71 10.54
C GLY A 61 -13.29 4.86 11.59
N ARG A 62 -12.54 3.81 11.91
CA ARG A 62 -11.41 3.85 12.86
C ARG A 62 -10.08 3.69 12.11
N PRO A 63 -8.97 4.30 12.60
CA PRO A 63 -7.65 3.94 12.13
C PRO A 63 -7.35 2.45 12.39
N PHE A 64 -6.45 1.86 11.61
CA PHE A 64 -5.85 0.57 11.96
C PHE A 64 -5.22 0.65 13.36
N ALA A 65 -5.59 -0.28 14.23
CA ALA A 65 -4.81 -0.54 15.43
C ALA A 65 -3.53 -1.29 15.04
N VAL A 66 -2.49 -1.20 15.87
CA VAL A 66 -1.18 -1.82 15.55
C VAL A 66 -1.30 -3.34 15.48
N ASP A 67 -1.90 -3.95 16.49
CA ASP A 67 -2.16 -5.38 16.60
C ASP A 67 -3.07 -5.90 15.48
N GLU A 68 -4.10 -5.13 15.14
CA GLU A 68 -4.97 -5.40 14.00
C GLU A 68 -4.18 -5.43 12.68
N LEU A 69 -3.41 -4.37 12.38
CA LEU A 69 -2.62 -4.32 11.16
C LEU A 69 -1.57 -5.43 11.11
N GLU A 70 -0.92 -5.72 12.24
CA GLU A 70 0.03 -6.84 12.34
C GLU A 70 -0.64 -8.18 11.99
N ALA A 71 -1.84 -8.45 12.53
CA ALA A 71 -2.59 -9.66 12.20
C ALA A 71 -2.96 -9.72 10.70
N ARG A 72 -3.46 -8.62 10.14
CA ARG A 72 -3.82 -8.53 8.71
C ARG A 72 -2.59 -8.69 7.80
N LEU A 73 -1.44 -8.17 8.21
CA LEU A 73 -0.18 -8.33 7.47
C LEU A 73 0.34 -9.78 7.54
N ALA A 74 0.20 -10.46 8.67
CA ALA A 74 0.59 -11.87 8.81
C ALA A 74 -0.25 -12.82 7.94
N GLU A 75 -1.50 -12.47 7.62
CA GLU A 75 -2.31 -13.24 6.66
C GLU A 75 -1.77 -13.17 5.22
N VAL A 76 -1.05 -12.09 4.87
CA VAL A 76 -0.65 -11.78 3.48
C VAL A 76 0.86 -11.85 3.27
N ILE A 77 1.65 -11.87 4.34
CA ILE A 77 3.10 -12.08 4.35
C ILE A 77 3.35 -13.46 4.95
N PRO A 78 3.74 -14.47 4.14
CA PRO A 78 4.07 -15.81 4.62
C PRO A 78 5.34 -15.82 5.49
#